data_AF-A0A7S4F0I3-F1
#
_entry.id   AF-A0A7S4F0I3-F1
#
_cell.length_a   1.000
_cell.length_b   1.000
_cell.length_c   1.000
_cell.angle_alpha   90.00
_cell.angle_beta   90.00
_cell.angle_gamma   90.00
#
_symmetry.space_group_name_H-M   'P 1'
#
loop_
_entity.id
_entity.type
_entity.pdbx_description
1 polymer ?
#
loop_
_entity_poly.entity_id
_entity_poly.type
_entity_poly.pdbx_seq_one_letter_code
_entity_poly.pdbx_strand_id
1 'polypeptide(L)'
;EDEEGEDESLLGKAKRAGKLGMEVCGMNLGSLLTDQIDEETSLYRRVGAFEALSSALEKLPAANFALLGKLKSAPSEVIGLLEPLLLLLRRPLPPRATLCNEESWASASQLLTEDGGHALHAQLRNFSPSTLDPEIIELLEPYLATTKYANVKRTVGAFCHLWVWISALGVIGGSKNALLESEMLGTQIDFASASLAAVRPSYSPNALHGRRNQSCPTELTGDSPATARDSSGGESEDAQTSARFGATSGAA
;
A
#
# COMPACT_ATOMS: atom_id res chain seq x y z
N GLU A 1 11.21 53.57 20.69
CA GLU A 1 11.12 52.59 19.59
C GLU A 1 12.29 51.61 19.73
N ASP A 2 12.46 50.96 20.89
CA ASP A 2 13.69 50.20 21.22
C ASP A 2 13.43 48.73 21.61
N GLU A 3 12.24 48.19 21.34
CA GLU A 3 11.92 46.78 21.71
C GLU A 3 12.37 45.76 20.65
N GLU A 4 12.63 46.15 19.39
CA GLU A 4 12.99 45.20 18.32
C GLU A 4 14.44 44.66 18.41
N GLY A 5 15.33 45.32 19.18
CA GLY A 5 16.75 44.94 19.29
C GLY A 5 17.05 43.89 20.37
N GLU A 6 16.19 43.72 21.37
CA GLU A 6 16.41 42.77 22.47
C GLU A 6 16.02 41.33 22.07
N ASP A 7 14.99 41.18 21.23
CA ASP A 7 14.49 39.88 20.77
C ASP A 7 15.50 39.15 19.86
N GLU A 8 16.22 39.86 18.99
CA GLU A 8 17.30 39.27 18.19
C GLU A 8 18.47 38.78 19.07
N SER A 9 18.76 39.48 20.16
CA SER A 9 19.82 39.13 21.12
C SER A 9 19.46 37.87 21.90
N LEU A 10 18.20 37.74 22.33
CA LEU A 10 17.69 36.56 23.02
C LEU A 10 17.62 35.35 22.10
N LEU A 11 17.13 35.52 20.86
CA LEU A 11 17.11 34.46 19.86
C LEU A 11 18.52 33.95 19.52
N GLY A 12 19.49 34.87 19.39
CA GLY A 12 20.89 34.51 19.17
C GLY A 12 21.51 33.75 20.34
N LYS A 13 21.19 34.13 21.58
CA LYS A 13 21.61 33.40 22.79
C LYS A 13 20.97 32.01 22.86
N ALA A 14 19.67 31.90 22.55
CA ALA A 14 18.95 30.63 22.52
C ALA A 14 19.52 29.67 21.45
N LYS A 15 19.79 30.14 20.23
CA LYS A 15 20.42 29.34 19.16
C LYS A 15 21.78 28.80 19.57
N ARG A 16 22.61 29.63 20.21
CA ARG A 16 23.93 29.21 20.74
C ARG A 16 23.80 28.18 21.85
N ALA A 17 22.89 28.38 22.80
CA ALA A 17 22.62 27.44 23.88
C ALA A 17 22.11 26.09 23.35
N GLY A 18 21.21 26.10 22.37
CA GLY A 18 20.73 24.88 21.70
C GLY A 18 21.83 24.13 20.96
N LYS A 19 22.66 24.84 20.19
CA LYS A 19 23.83 24.26 19.52
C LYS A 19 24.81 23.63 20.52
N LEU A 20 25.12 24.34 21.60
CA LEU A 20 26.03 23.84 22.63
C LEU A 20 25.45 22.62 23.37
N GLY A 21 24.15 22.65 23.69
CA GLY A 21 23.45 21.53 24.32
C GLY A 21 23.48 20.27 23.45
N MET A 22 23.27 20.41 22.14
CA MET A 22 23.41 19.31 21.20
C MET A 22 24.84 18.77 21.12
N GLU A 23 25.86 19.65 21.03
CA GLU A 23 27.27 19.25 20.98
C GLU A 23 27.69 18.52 22.27
N VAL A 24 27.27 19.01 23.44
CA VAL A 24 27.55 18.39 24.76
C VAL A 24 26.89 17.03 24.88
N CYS A 25 25.65 16.87 24.39
CA CYS A 25 24.95 15.59 24.38
C CYS A 25 25.36 14.66 23.24
N GLY A 26 26.30 15.06 22.36
CA GLY A 26 26.69 14.30 21.18
C GLY A 26 25.57 14.09 20.16
N MET A 27 24.53 14.94 20.19
CA MET A 27 23.36 14.83 19.31
C MET A 27 23.60 15.55 17.99
N ASN A 28 23.35 14.88 16.87
CA ASN A 28 23.34 15.48 15.55
C ASN A 28 21.90 15.86 15.19
N LEU A 29 21.64 17.15 14.92
CA LEU A 29 20.29 17.60 14.56
C LEU A 29 19.76 16.91 13.29
N GLY A 30 20.64 16.61 12.34
CA GLY A 30 20.27 15.90 11.12
C GLY A 30 19.82 14.46 11.39
N SER A 31 20.48 13.74 12.31
CA SER A 31 20.04 12.39 12.70
C SER A 31 18.71 12.45 13.44
N LEU A 32 18.56 13.37 14.40
CA LEU A 32 17.32 13.54 15.16
C LEU A 32 16.11 13.86 14.25
N LEU A 33 16.29 14.74 13.27
CA LEU A 33 15.25 15.05 12.30
C LEU A 33 14.92 13.86 11.41
N THR A 34 15.92 13.06 11.03
CA THR A 34 15.69 11.84 10.24
C THR A 34 14.90 10.81 11.04
N ASP A 35 15.29 10.58 12.30
CA ASP A 35 14.60 9.67 13.22
C ASP A 35 13.15 10.11 13.44
N GLN A 36 12.91 11.41 13.62
CA GLN A 36 11.56 11.96 13.77
C GLN A 36 10.72 11.75 12.50
N ILE A 37 11.27 12.02 11.31
CA ILE A 37 10.56 11.82 10.04
C ILE A 37 10.23 10.33 9.84
N ASP A 38 11.16 9.44 10.17
CA ASP A 38 10.96 7.99 10.05
C ASP A 38 9.87 7.49 11.02
N GLU A 39 9.88 7.98 12.27
CA GLU A 39 8.87 7.71 13.29
C GLU A 39 7.48 8.19 12.83
N GLU A 40 7.36 9.45 12.41
CA GLU A 40 6.10 10.03 11.92
C GLU A 40 5.59 9.26 10.68
N THR A 41 6.47 8.96 9.72
CA THR A 41 6.10 8.19 8.53
C THR A 41 5.67 6.76 8.87
N SER A 42 6.28 6.14 9.88
CA SER A 42 5.86 4.84 10.42
C SER A 42 4.48 4.93 11.06
N LEU A 43 4.22 5.98 11.86
CA LEU A 43 2.92 6.21 12.50
C LEU A 43 1.81 6.41 11.46
N TYR A 44 2.02 7.24 10.44
CA TYR A 44 1.04 7.44 9.37
C TYR A 44 0.72 6.14 8.63
N ARG A 45 1.74 5.33 8.33
CA ARG A 45 1.54 4.00 7.74
C ARG A 45 0.70 3.09 8.62
N ARG A 46 0.94 3.09 9.94
CA ARG A 46 0.15 2.29 10.88
C ARG A 46 -1.29 2.77 10.98
N VAL A 47 -1.53 4.08 11.05
CA VAL A 47 -2.89 4.65 11.07
C VAL A 47 -3.67 4.19 9.84
N GLY A 48 -3.09 4.35 8.66
CA GLY A 48 -3.72 3.89 7.42
C GLY A 48 -3.88 2.36 7.36
N ALA A 49 -2.99 1.59 7.99
CA ALA A 49 -3.17 0.14 8.14
C ALA A 49 -4.39 -0.22 8.99
N PHE A 50 -4.66 0.49 10.10
CA PHE A 50 -5.87 0.28 10.90
C PHE A 50 -7.15 0.57 10.11
N GLU A 51 -7.15 1.60 9.28
CA GLU A 51 -8.26 1.90 8.37
C GLU A 51 -8.45 0.79 7.33
N ALA A 52 -7.34 0.31 6.75
CA ALA A 52 -7.34 -0.77 5.78
C ALA A 52 -7.89 -2.08 6.37
N LEU A 53 -7.61 -2.40 7.64
CA LEU A 53 -8.19 -3.58 8.33
C LEU A 53 -9.72 -3.53 8.32
N SER A 54 -10.29 -2.39 8.70
CA SER A 54 -11.73 -2.21 8.81
C SER A 54 -12.39 -2.26 7.42
N SER A 55 -11.84 -1.49 6.47
CA SER A 55 -12.37 -1.42 5.09
C SER A 55 -12.27 -2.77 4.36
N ALA A 56 -11.21 -3.54 4.59
CA ALA A 56 -11.02 -4.85 3.97
C ALA A 56 -12.15 -5.82 4.32
N LEU A 57 -12.55 -5.89 5.60
CA LEU A 57 -13.58 -6.83 6.07
C LEU A 57 -15.01 -6.38 5.74
N GLU A 58 -15.22 -5.09 5.49
CA GLU A 58 -16.48 -4.58 4.91
C GLU A 58 -16.64 -5.03 3.46
N LYS A 59 -15.54 -4.99 2.69
CA LYS A 59 -15.50 -5.40 1.28
C LYS A 59 -15.45 -6.93 1.09
N LEU A 60 -15.16 -7.68 2.16
CA LEU A 60 -15.10 -9.13 2.16
C LEU A 60 -16.16 -9.74 3.11
N PRO A 61 -17.42 -9.90 2.65
CA PRO A 61 -18.48 -10.46 3.47
C PRO A 61 -18.28 -11.95 3.76
N ALA A 62 -18.88 -12.43 4.85
CA ALA A 62 -18.77 -13.82 5.32
C ALA A 62 -19.09 -14.88 4.24
N ALA A 63 -20.11 -14.61 3.41
CA ALA A 63 -20.53 -15.49 2.33
C ALA A 63 -19.40 -15.83 1.34
N ASN A 64 -18.41 -14.95 1.17
CA ASN A 64 -17.28 -15.23 0.28
C ASN A 64 -16.42 -16.38 0.81
N PHE A 65 -16.16 -16.46 2.12
CA PHE A 65 -15.34 -17.55 2.70
C PHE A 65 -15.94 -18.93 2.47
N ALA A 66 -17.28 -19.06 2.60
CA ALA A 66 -17.97 -20.31 2.30
C ALA A 66 -17.83 -20.74 0.85
N LEU A 67 -17.72 -19.80 -0.10
CA LEU A 67 -17.49 -20.13 -1.52
C LEU A 67 -16.08 -20.71 -1.73
N LEU A 68 -15.08 -20.12 -1.07
CA LEU A 68 -13.70 -20.61 -1.16
C LEU A 68 -13.56 -22.00 -0.55
N GLY A 69 -14.20 -22.24 0.60
CA GLY A 69 -14.18 -23.54 1.27
C GLY A 69 -14.88 -24.68 0.50
N LYS A 70 -15.70 -24.38 -0.53
CA LYS A 70 -16.34 -25.38 -1.40
C LYS A 70 -15.42 -25.90 -2.50
N LEU A 71 -14.24 -25.31 -2.69
CA LEU A 71 -13.27 -25.81 -3.66
C LEU A 71 -12.77 -27.21 -3.25
N LYS A 72 -12.68 -28.11 -4.22
CA LYS A 72 -12.16 -29.47 -3.97
C LYS A 72 -10.65 -29.46 -3.67
N SER A 73 -9.93 -28.52 -4.27
CA SER A 73 -8.50 -28.30 -4.11
C SER A 73 -8.21 -26.80 -4.22
N ALA A 74 -7.31 -26.29 -3.39
CA ALA A 74 -6.91 -24.89 -3.46
C ALA A 74 -5.80 -24.66 -4.50
N PRO A 75 -5.93 -23.66 -5.39
CA PRO A 75 -4.81 -23.11 -6.13
C PRO A 75 -3.68 -22.65 -5.19
N SER A 76 -2.43 -22.71 -5.64
CA SER A 76 -1.25 -22.30 -4.86
C SER A 76 -1.38 -20.89 -4.25
N GLU A 77 -2.01 -19.98 -4.97
CA GLU A 77 -2.23 -18.59 -4.56
C GLU A 77 -3.27 -18.47 -3.44
N VAL A 78 -4.27 -19.36 -3.43
CA VAL A 78 -5.23 -19.45 -2.32
C VAL A 78 -4.53 -19.95 -1.07
N ILE A 79 -3.67 -20.95 -1.19
CA ILE A 79 -2.90 -21.47 -0.05
C ILE A 79 -1.97 -20.37 0.50
N GLY A 80 -1.30 -19.63 -0.38
CA GLY A 80 -0.46 -18.49 0.00
C GLY A 80 -1.19 -17.34 0.68
N LEU A 81 -2.52 -17.28 0.58
CA LEU A 81 -3.38 -16.35 1.34
C LEU A 81 -3.79 -16.95 2.69
N LEU A 82 -4.07 -18.25 2.73
CA LEU A 82 -4.64 -18.93 3.89
C LEU A 82 -3.60 -19.35 4.93
N GLU A 83 -2.38 -19.69 4.53
CA GLU A 83 -1.31 -20.00 5.50
C GLU A 83 -0.96 -18.81 6.39
N PRO A 84 -0.78 -17.58 5.86
CA PRO A 84 -0.71 -16.36 6.66
C PRO A 84 -1.87 -16.21 7.66
N LEU A 85 -3.08 -16.51 7.22
CA LEU A 85 -4.28 -16.42 8.04
C LEU A 85 -4.25 -17.44 9.19
N LEU A 86 -3.84 -18.68 8.90
CA LEU A 86 -3.67 -19.72 9.91
C LEU A 86 -2.60 -19.34 10.94
N LEU A 87 -1.48 -18.73 10.52
CA LEU A 87 -0.45 -18.21 11.45
C LEU A 87 -1.01 -17.17 12.39
N LEU A 88 -1.69 -16.16 11.84
CA LEU A 88 -2.25 -15.05 12.60
C LEU A 88 -3.28 -15.55 13.62
N LEU A 89 -4.08 -16.55 13.24
CA LEU A 89 -5.07 -17.18 14.11
C LEU A 89 -4.50 -18.30 15.00
N ARG A 90 -3.16 -18.47 15.05
CA ARG A 90 -2.45 -19.48 15.85
C ARG A 90 -2.94 -20.91 15.58
N ARG A 91 -3.35 -21.20 14.36
CA ARG A 91 -3.77 -22.54 13.93
C ARG A 91 -2.55 -23.39 13.54
N PRO A 92 -2.59 -24.70 13.79
CA PRO A 92 -1.49 -25.58 13.43
C PRO A 92 -1.27 -25.55 11.92
N LEU A 93 -0.01 -25.46 11.53
CA LEU A 93 0.44 -25.60 10.15
C LEU A 93 1.26 -26.87 10.00
N PRO A 94 1.25 -27.49 8.81
CA PRO A 94 2.17 -28.57 8.49
C PRO A 94 3.62 -28.07 8.56
N PRO A 95 4.61 -28.98 8.69
CA PRO A 95 6.02 -28.63 8.68
C PRO A 95 6.38 -27.75 7.48
N ARG A 96 7.05 -26.62 7.76
CA ARG A 96 7.40 -25.58 6.77
C ARG A 96 8.57 -25.99 5.87
N ALA A 97 8.42 -27.07 5.10
CA ALA A 97 9.39 -27.44 4.09
C ALA A 97 9.36 -26.48 2.89
N THR A 98 8.18 -25.95 2.56
CA THR A 98 7.94 -24.99 1.47
C THR A 98 6.82 -24.03 1.85
N LEU A 99 6.82 -22.82 1.27
CA LEU A 99 5.65 -21.95 1.30
C LEU A 99 4.53 -22.57 0.47
N CYS A 100 3.28 -22.27 0.82
CA CYS A 100 2.09 -22.73 0.13
C CYS A 100 1.95 -24.26 0.13
N ASN A 101 2.05 -24.90 1.30
CA ASN A 101 1.92 -26.35 1.42
C ASN A 101 0.45 -26.76 1.21
N GLU A 102 0.20 -27.65 0.24
CA GLU A 102 -1.13 -28.19 -0.06
C GLU A 102 -1.78 -28.90 1.13
N GLU A 103 -0.98 -29.45 2.05
CA GLU A 103 -1.45 -30.07 3.29
C GLU A 103 -2.17 -29.07 4.22
N SER A 104 -1.88 -27.77 4.10
CA SER A 104 -2.55 -26.71 4.85
C SER A 104 -4.03 -26.56 4.43
N TRP A 105 -4.40 -27.05 3.24
CA TRP A 105 -5.75 -26.88 2.70
C TRP A 105 -6.83 -27.51 3.57
N ALA A 106 -6.61 -28.72 4.10
CA ALA A 106 -7.64 -29.40 4.89
C ALA A 106 -8.03 -28.61 6.15
N SER A 107 -7.04 -28.04 6.84
CA SER A 107 -7.28 -27.18 8.01
C SER A 107 -7.92 -25.85 7.60
N ALA A 108 -7.43 -25.24 6.52
CA ALA A 108 -7.97 -23.97 6.03
C ALA A 108 -9.41 -24.09 5.52
N SER A 109 -9.75 -25.16 4.80
CA SER A 109 -11.10 -25.40 4.27
C SER A 109 -12.10 -25.62 5.39
N GLN A 110 -11.69 -26.28 6.49
CA GLN A 110 -12.53 -26.43 7.67
C GLN A 110 -12.84 -25.07 8.28
N LEU A 111 -11.82 -24.22 8.47
CA LEU A 111 -11.98 -22.87 9.00
C LEU A 111 -12.87 -21.98 8.09
N LEU A 112 -12.72 -22.09 6.77
CA LEU A 112 -13.50 -21.31 5.79
C LEU A 112 -14.98 -21.70 5.75
N THR A 113 -15.30 -22.96 6.03
CA THR A 113 -16.66 -23.50 5.97
C THR A 113 -17.38 -23.53 7.31
N GLU A 114 -16.65 -23.36 8.42
CA GLU A 114 -17.19 -23.29 9.77
C GLU A 114 -18.26 -22.18 9.85
N ASP A 115 -19.48 -22.57 10.24
CA ASP A 115 -20.65 -21.69 10.30
C ASP A 115 -20.92 -20.90 8.99
N GLY A 116 -20.64 -21.53 7.85
CA GLY A 116 -20.78 -20.88 6.55
C GLY A 116 -19.87 -19.66 6.37
N GLY A 117 -18.71 -19.64 7.03
CA GLY A 117 -17.72 -18.55 6.96
C GLY A 117 -17.96 -17.41 7.95
N HIS A 118 -19.07 -17.41 8.70
CA HIS A 118 -19.37 -16.38 9.69
C HIS A 118 -18.44 -16.46 10.91
N ALA A 119 -18.09 -17.66 11.34
CA ALA A 119 -17.16 -17.86 12.45
C ALA A 119 -15.80 -17.23 12.16
N LEU A 120 -15.24 -17.47 10.98
CA LEU A 120 -13.99 -16.86 10.55
C LEU A 120 -14.12 -15.34 10.41
N HIS A 121 -15.17 -14.84 9.76
CA HIS A 121 -15.35 -13.39 9.60
C HIS A 121 -15.46 -12.67 10.95
N ALA A 122 -16.15 -13.27 11.93
CA ALA A 122 -16.22 -12.76 13.28
C ALA A 122 -14.86 -12.79 13.99
N GLN A 123 -14.08 -13.87 13.84
CA GLN A 123 -12.70 -13.94 14.35
C GLN A 123 -11.83 -12.83 13.76
N LEU A 124 -11.93 -12.55 12.47
CA LEU A 124 -11.16 -11.50 11.81
C LEU A 124 -11.55 -10.10 12.29
N ARG A 125 -12.85 -9.84 12.49
CA ARG A 125 -13.33 -8.55 13.03
C ARG A 125 -12.92 -8.31 14.47
N ASN A 126 -12.87 -9.37 15.27
CA ASN A 126 -12.51 -9.29 16.68
C ASN A 126 -11.00 -9.50 16.93
N PHE A 127 -10.21 -9.65 15.86
CA PHE A 127 -8.77 -9.82 15.98
C PHE A 127 -8.14 -8.54 16.54
N SER A 128 -7.39 -8.66 17.64
CA SER A 128 -6.69 -7.52 18.22
C SER A 128 -5.24 -7.48 17.74
N PRO A 129 -4.81 -6.42 17.03
CA PRO A 129 -3.42 -6.29 16.58
C PRO A 129 -2.39 -6.26 17.71
N SER A 130 -2.81 -5.98 18.95
CA SER A 130 -1.95 -6.07 20.15
C SER A 130 -1.48 -7.49 20.49
N THR A 131 -2.09 -8.51 19.88
CA THR A 131 -1.72 -9.93 20.04
C THR A 131 -0.67 -10.41 19.03
N LEU A 132 -0.14 -9.51 18.20
CA LEU A 132 0.92 -9.80 17.25
C LEU A 132 2.26 -9.89 17.96
N ASP A 133 2.81 -11.10 18.02
CA ASP A 133 4.17 -11.33 18.53
C ASP A 133 5.19 -11.13 17.39
N PRO A 134 6.42 -10.65 17.69
CA PRO A 134 7.48 -10.51 16.69
C PRO A 134 7.78 -11.81 15.93
N GLU A 135 7.70 -12.95 16.60
CA GLU A 135 7.89 -14.28 16.00
C GLU A 135 6.89 -14.52 14.86
N ILE A 136 5.63 -14.12 15.04
CA ILE A 136 4.61 -14.31 14.00
C ILE A 136 4.87 -13.42 12.81
N ILE A 137 5.32 -12.19 13.05
CA ILE A 137 5.70 -11.28 11.98
C ILE A 137 6.87 -11.85 11.19
N GLU A 138 7.90 -12.38 11.86
CA GLU A 138 9.01 -13.06 11.20
C GLU A 138 8.54 -14.27 10.38
N LEU A 139 7.62 -15.07 10.92
CA LEU A 139 7.02 -16.20 10.22
C LEU A 139 6.14 -15.79 9.04
N LEU A 140 5.64 -14.55 9.03
CA LEU A 140 4.78 -13.96 8.00
C LEU A 140 5.59 -13.27 6.87
N GLU A 141 6.81 -12.79 7.18
CA GLU A 141 7.70 -12.08 6.24
C GLU A 141 7.85 -12.76 4.87
N PRO A 142 8.06 -14.08 4.76
CA PRO A 142 8.20 -14.72 3.45
C PRO A 142 6.97 -14.53 2.57
N TYR A 143 5.76 -14.61 3.14
CA TYR A 143 4.52 -14.42 2.39
C TYR A 143 4.36 -12.97 1.95
N LEU A 144 4.66 -12.01 2.84
CA LEU A 144 4.59 -10.59 2.54
C LEU A 144 5.57 -10.18 1.44
N ALA A 145 6.74 -10.82 1.39
CA ALA A 145 7.74 -10.60 0.35
C ALA A 145 7.35 -11.19 -1.02
N THR A 146 6.71 -12.37 -1.03
CA THR A 146 6.42 -13.10 -2.28
C THR A 146 5.07 -12.75 -2.89
N THR A 147 4.06 -12.51 -2.07
CA THR A 147 2.67 -12.37 -2.51
C THR A 147 2.34 -10.91 -2.82
N LYS A 148 1.95 -10.65 -4.07
CA LYS A 148 1.59 -9.30 -4.55
C LYS A 148 0.09 -9.13 -4.67
N TYR A 149 -0.44 -8.00 -4.20
CA TYR A 149 -1.88 -7.67 -4.28
C TYR A 149 -2.44 -7.84 -5.70
N ALA A 150 -1.76 -7.29 -6.72
CA ALA A 150 -2.19 -7.41 -8.12
C ALA A 150 -2.34 -8.87 -8.60
N ASN A 151 -1.51 -9.78 -8.09
CA ASN A 151 -1.60 -11.20 -8.41
C ASN A 151 -2.80 -11.83 -7.70
N VAL A 152 -2.97 -11.57 -6.40
CA VAL A 152 -4.12 -12.05 -5.62
C VAL A 152 -5.45 -11.54 -6.21
N LYS A 153 -5.53 -10.27 -6.58
CA LYS A 153 -6.72 -9.69 -7.23
C LYS A 153 -7.05 -10.37 -8.55
N ARG A 154 -6.03 -10.70 -9.35
CA ARG A 154 -6.21 -11.41 -10.63
C ARG A 154 -6.68 -12.85 -10.44
N THR A 155 -6.17 -13.57 -9.44
CA THR A 155 -6.41 -15.01 -9.27
C THR A 155 -7.65 -15.31 -8.42
N VAL A 156 -7.85 -14.58 -7.33
CA VAL A 156 -8.89 -14.87 -6.32
C VAL A 156 -9.90 -13.72 -6.13
N GLY A 157 -9.82 -12.67 -6.96
CA GLY A 157 -10.84 -11.62 -7.02
C GLY A 157 -11.01 -10.89 -5.69
N ALA A 158 -12.21 -10.97 -5.10
CA ALA A 158 -12.57 -10.28 -3.86
C ALA A 158 -11.68 -10.65 -2.66
N PHE A 159 -11.02 -11.82 -2.67
CA PHE A 159 -10.09 -12.23 -1.63
C PHE A 159 -8.80 -11.42 -1.58
N CYS A 160 -8.55 -10.54 -2.57
CA CYS A 160 -7.50 -9.54 -2.45
C CYS A 160 -7.68 -8.63 -1.22
N HIS A 161 -8.92 -8.42 -0.76
CA HIS A 161 -9.18 -7.69 0.48
C HIS A 161 -8.70 -8.45 1.72
N LEU A 162 -8.71 -9.79 1.72
CA LEU A 162 -8.09 -10.55 2.81
C LEU A 162 -6.57 -10.35 2.82
N TRP A 163 -5.93 -10.28 1.64
CA TRP A 163 -4.50 -9.99 1.56
C TRP A 163 -4.16 -8.60 2.09
N VAL A 164 -5.01 -7.61 1.83
CA VAL A 164 -4.88 -6.27 2.39
C VAL A 164 -4.97 -6.31 3.91
N TRP A 165 -5.92 -7.06 4.45
CA TRP A 165 -6.06 -7.25 5.89
C TRP A 165 -4.81 -7.87 6.50
N ILE A 166 -4.27 -8.94 5.90
CA ILE A 166 -3.01 -9.59 6.32
C ILE A 166 -1.84 -8.60 6.25
N SER A 167 -1.72 -7.87 5.14
CA SER A 167 -0.64 -6.90 4.92
C SER A 167 -0.71 -5.75 5.93
N ALA A 168 -1.91 -5.29 6.27
CA ALA A 168 -2.12 -4.25 7.28
C ALA A 168 -1.64 -4.72 8.67
N LEU A 169 -1.92 -5.96 9.05
CA LEU A 169 -1.35 -6.54 10.27
C LEU A 169 0.18 -6.65 10.21
N GLY A 170 0.74 -6.99 9.04
CA GLY A 170 2.17 -6.94 8.81
C GLY A 170 2.75 -5.54 9.07
N VAL A 171 2.11 -4.48 8.55
CA VAL A 171 2.53 -3.08 8.79
C VAL A 171 2.43 -2.71 10.27
N ILE A 172 1.33 -3.04 10.92
CA ILE A 172 1.12 -2.75 12.35
C ILE A 172 2.16 -3.49 13.21
N GLY A 173 2.48 -4.73 12.84
CA GLY A 173 3.51 -5.55 13.47
C GLY A 173 4.95 -5.14 13.13
N GLY A 174 5.17 -4.14 12.28
CA GLY A 174 6.49 -3.63 11.95
C GLY A 174 7.26 -4.45 10.91
N SER A 175 6.56 -5.22 10.08
CA SER A 175 7.18 -5.93 8.96
C SER A 175 7.87 -4.99 7.98
N LYS A 176 8.99 -5.45 7.40
CA LYS A 176 9.75 -4.71 6.38
C LYS A 176 9.18 -4.89 4.98
N ASN A 177 8.53 -6.02 4.73
CA ASN A 177 7.98 -6.37 3.41
C ASN A 177 6.47 -6.13 3.30
N ALA A 178 5.79 -5.81 4.40
CA ALA A 178 4.38 -5.46 4.35
C ALA A 178 4.16 -4.16 3.57
N LEU A 179 3.41 -4.26 2.47
CA LEU A 179 3.06 -3.14 1.62
C LEU A 179 1.54 -3.00 1.54
N LEU A 180 1.06 -1.80 1.80
CA LEU A 180 -0.29 -1.37 1.49
C LEU A 180 -0.19 -0.45 0.28
N GLU A 181 -0.91 -0.77 -0.79
CA GLU A 181 -0.93 0.11 -1.98
C GLU A 181 -1.58 1.46 -1.59
N SER A 182 -1.01 2.58 -2.04
CA SER A 182 -1.47 3.94 -1.65
C SER A 182 -2.94 4.19 -2.02
N GLU A 183 -3.43 3.56 -3.12
CA GLU A 183 -4.85 3.57 -3.50
C GLU A 183 -5.77 2.93 -2.44
N MET A 184 -5.23 2.08 -1.58
CA MET A 184 -5.95 1.39 -0.49
C MET A 184 -5.96 2.16 0.82
N LEU A 185 -5.10 3.16 0.95
CA LEU A 185 -4.85 3.95 2.16
C LEU A 185 -5.59 5.29 2.19
N GLY A 186 -6.48 5.55 1.22
CA GLY A 186 -7.27 6.78 1.21
C GLY A 186 -6.40 8.03 1.35
N THR A 187 -5.49 8.26 0.40
CA THR A 187 -4.79 9.56 0.21
C THR A 187 -4.28 10.22 1.50
N GLN A 188 -3.21 9.71 2.10
CA GLN A 188 -2.38 10.48 3.06
C GLN A 188 -0.85 10.35 2.86
N ILE A 189 -0.37 9.49 1.96
CA ILE A 189 1.07 9.20 1.80
C ILE A 189 1.81 10.19 0.88
N ASP A 190 1.09 10.98 0.09
CA ASP A 190 1.70 11.91 -0.86
C ASP A 190 2.44 13.07 -0.16
N PHE A 191 2.01 13.45 1.05
CA PHE A 191 2.64 14.53 1.81
C PHE A 191 4.00 14.13 2.40
N ALA A 192 4.12 12.92 2.96
CA ALA A 192 5.36 12.43 3.56
C ALA A 192 6.43 12.12 2.50
N SER A 193 6.03 11.54 1.37
CA SER A 193 6.94 11.20 0.27
C SER A 193 7.50 12.44 -0.44
N ALA A 194 6.67 13.48 -0.60
CA ALA A 194 7.10 14.78 -1.13
C ALA A 194 8.07 15.50 -0.19
N SER A 195 7.85 15.39 1.12
CA SER A 195 8.73 15.97 2.14
C SER A 195 10.11 15.31 2.17
N LEU A 196 10.18 13.98 2.01
CA LEU A 196 11.45 13.24 1.95
C LEU A 196 12.27 13.57 0.68
N ALA A 197 11.61 13.82 -0.45
CA ALA A 197 12.26 14.24 -1.69
C ALA A 197 12.83 15.67 -1.60
N ALA A 198 12.19 16.55 -0.82
CA ALA A 198 12.64 17.93 -0.60
C ALA A 198 13.82 18.04 0.38
N VAL A 199 14.00 17.08 1.29
CA VAL A 199 15.08 17.08 2.31
C VAL A 199 16.38 16.46 1.79
N ARG A 200 16.40 15.77 0.65
CA ARG A 200 17.65 15.30 0.04
C ARG A 200 18.49 16.48 -0.46
N PRO A 201 19.68 16.74 0.10
CA PRO A 201 20.58 17.72 -0.48
C PRO A 201 21.07 17.15 -1.81
N SER A 202 20.78 17.84 -2.91
CA SER A 202 21.37 17.61 -4.22
C SER A 202 22.85 18.01 -4.22
N TYR A 203 23.67 17.29 -3.47
CA TYR A 203 25.13 17.36 -3.62
C TYR A 203 25.53 16.48 -4.81
N SER A 204 25.61 17.10 -5.99
CA SER A 204 26.32 16.55 -7.14
C SER A 204 27.81 16.89 -6.97
N PRO A 205 28.69 15.90 -6.72
CA PRO A 205 30.11 16.16 -6.54
C PRO A 205 30.78 16.02 -7.91
N ASN A 206 30.59 16.97 -8.83
CA ASN A 206 31.46 17.15 -10.01
C ASN A 206 30.99 18.34 -10.87
N ALA A 207 31.49 19.54 -10.62
CA ALA A 207 31.52 20.61 -11.62
C ALA A 207 32.49 21.74 -11.24
N LEU A 208 33.79 21.43 -11.08
CA LEU A 208 34.84 22.45 -11.08
C LEU A 208 36.03 22.00 -11.92
N HIS A 209 35.83 21.83 -13.23
CA HIS A 209 36.92 21.81 -14.21
C HIS A 209 36.50 22.48 -15.52
N GLY A 210 36.84 23.77 -15.63
CA GLY A 210 37.58 24.36 -16.75
C GLY A 210 37.02 24.37 -18.19
N ARG A 211 37.03 25.61 -18.75
CA ARG A 211 37.24 25.98 -20.18
C ARG A 211 36.10 25.67 -21.16
N ARG A 212 35.91 26.36 -22.29
CA ARG A 212 36.36 27.63 -22.90
C ARG A 212 35.71 27.62 -24.31
N ASN A 213 35.07 28.72 -24.70
CA ASN A 213 34.69 29.13 -26.07
C ASN A 213 33.66 28.31 -26.88
N GLN A 214 32.63 29.01 -27.38
CA GLN A 214 32.22 29.17 -28.80
C GLN A 214 30.72 29.52 -28.84
N SER A 215 30.36 30.80 -28.95
CA SER A 215 30.00 31.53 -30.20
C SER A 215 28.72 31.04 -30.88
N CYS A 216 27.66 31.84 -30.78
CA CYS A 216 26.50 31.86 -31.69
C CYS A 216 26.89 32.45 -33.06
N PRO A 217 26.19 32.07 -34.13
CA PRO A 217 25.26 33.02 -34.78
C PRO A 217 23.92 32.35 -35.17
N THR A 218 22.78 32.98 -34.88
CA THR A 218 21.97 33.82 -35.79
C THR A 218 21.18 33.02 -36.83
N GLU A 219 19.88 32.82 -36.61
CA GLU A 219 18.90 32.64 -37.68
C GLU A 219 17.69 33.55 -37.43
N LEU A 220 17.48 34.47 -38.38
CA LEU A 220 16.30 35.31 -38.57
C LEU A 220 15.79 35.01 -39.98
N THR A 221 14.68 34.30 -40.11
CA THR A 221 13.73 34.31 -41.25
C THR A 221 12.57 33.40 -40.83
N GLY A 222 11.28 33.74 -40.91
CA GLY A 222 10.62 34.65 -41.83
C GLY A 222 9.61 33.84 -42.64
N ASP A 223 8.34 34.10 -42.39
CA ASP A 223 7.15 33.89 -43.25
C ASP A 223 6.53 32.49 -43.51
N SER A 224 5.25 32.43 -43.13
CA SER A 224 4.12 31.62 -43.63
C SER A 224 3.84 31.88 -45.13
N PRO A 225 2.75 31.40 -45.81
CA PRO A 225 1.58 30.61 -45.38
C PRO A 225 1.02 29.55 -46.39
N ALA A 226 -0.03 28.85 -45.92
CA ALA A 226 -1.25 28.41 -46.63
C ALA A 226 -1.20 27.40 -47.81
N THR A 227 -1.96 26.31 -47.66
CA THR A 227 -3.10 25.86 -48.52
C THR A 227 -3.68 24.60 -47.86
N ALA A 228 -4.89 24.60 -47.29
CA ALA A 228 -6.22 24.56 -47.91
C ALA A 228 -6.63 23.18 -48.48
N ARG A 229 -7.83 22.74 -48.05
CA ARG A 229 -8.80 21.86 -48.74
C ARG A 229 -8.54 20.35 -48.74
N ASP A 230 -9.54 19.47 -48.70
CA ASP A 230 -10.99 19.59 -48.53
C ASP A 230 -11.57 18.20 -48.18
N SER A 231 -12.68 18.24 -47.44
CA SER A 231 -13.91 17.46 -47.67
C SER A 231 -14.03 15.95 -47.42
N SER A 232 -15.12 15.68 -46.67
CA SER A 232 -16.17 14.65 -46.89
C SER A 232 -15.84 13.20 -46.55
N GLY A 233 -16.69 12.43 -45.87
CA GLY A 233 -18.08 12.62 -45.47
C GLY A 233 -18.71 11.27 -45.03
N GLY A 234 -19.90 11.32 -44.43
CA GLY A 234 -20.76 10.18 -44.04
C GLY A 234 -20.69 9.87 -42.53
N GLU A 235 -21.60 10.29 -41.63
CA GLU A 235 -23.08 10.16 -41.61
C GLU A 235 -23.53 8.72 -41.92
N SER A 236 -24.41 8.03 -41.19
CA SER A 236 -25.51 8.34 -40.26
C SER A 236 -25.89 7.00 -39.57
N GLU A 237 -26.28 6.97 -38.27
CA GLU A 237 -27.65 6.69 -37.74
C GLU A 237 -28.34 5.44 -38.35
N ASP A 238 -29.24 4.68 -37.74
CA ASP A 238 -30.05 4.71 -36.52
C ASP A 238 -30.72 3.29 -36.47
N ALA A 239 -30.90 2.63 -35.32
CA ALA A 239 -32.15 2.57 -34.55
C ALA A 239 -32.90 1.21 -34.61
N GLN A 240 -33.43 0.83 -33.42
CA GLN A 240 -34.67 0.07 -33.16
C GLN A 240 -34.73 -1.43 -33.56
N THR A 241 -35.45 -2.38 -32.95
CA THR A 241 -36.48 -2.49 -31.87
C THR A 241 -36.61 -4.00 -31.54
N SER A 242 -36.74 -4.41 -30.27
CA SER A 242 -37.93 -4.98 -29.60
C SER A 242 -38.48 -6.39 -29.96
N ALA A 243 -39.09 -7.02 -28.93
CA ALA A 243 -39.89 -8.27 -28.81
C ALA A 243 -39.12 -9.55 -28.41
N ARG A 244 -39.32 -10.23 -27.26
CA ARG A 244 -40.49 -10.68 -26.44
C ARG A 244 -41.09 -12.02 -26.89
N PHE A 245 -40.88 -13.08 -26.09
CA PHE A 245 -41.70 -14.29 -25.84
C PHE A 245 -41.01 -15.02 -24.66
N GLY A 246 -41.60 -15.65 -23.63
CA GLY A 246 -42.95 -16.13 -23.33
C GLY A 246 -42.78 -17.42 -22.50
N ALA A 247 -43.49 -17.52 -21.37
CA ALA A 247 -43.35 -18.51 -20.28
C ALA A 247 -43.78 -19.96 -20.61
N THR A 248 -43.41 -20.93 -19.75
CA THR A 248 -44.34 -21.94 -19.19
C THR A 248 -43.87 -22.54 -17.86
N SER A 249 -44.83 -22.63 -16.95
CA SER A 249 -44.89 -23.42 -15.70
C SER A 249 -45.08 -24.92 -15.97
N GLY A 250 -44.72 -25.79 -15.02
CA GLY A 250 -45.10 -27.20 -15.02
C GLY A 250 -44.70 -27.92 -13.74
N ALA A 251 -45.68 -28.14 -12.86
CA ALA A 251 -45.59 -28.96 -11.65
C ALA A 251 -45.62 -30.46 -11.96
N ALA A 252 -44.95 -31.24 -11.11
CA ALA A 252 -45.30 -32.60 -10.70
C ALA A 252 -44.62 -32.90 -9.36
#